data_AF-A0A8C5WSV7-F1
#
_entry.id   AF-A0A8C5WSV7-F1
#
_cell.length_a   1.000
_cell.length_b   1.000
_cell.length_c   1.000
_cell.angle_alpha   90.00
_cell.angle_beta   90.00
_cell.angle_gamma   90.00
#
_symmetry.space_group_name_H-M   'P 1'
#
loop_
_entity.id
_entity.type
_entity.pdbx_description
1 polymer ?
#
loop_
_entity_poly.entity_id
_entity_poly.type
_entity_poly.pdbx_seq_one_letter_code
_entity_poly.pdbx_strand_id
1 'polypeptide(L)'
;MLLFLTAGLGQLLNNYCLQSHSALIHRPYVSFIHLKELHIFPDLNQELLSLAEELVTKSNIVLKTMIPFWIAAITSFQQARYADCVILLLPQLEGGLRVLFTAVNKCPSRLMTAEILAKQLNNEEMNQLPIVLGESAMEFLWDFLNHQEGPRVRDHLSHGEINLNHFPREIANSMLSFSITLLCRFSQDDLTSIKVRNIPTFWMATCLPHSLKNYF
;
A
#
# COMPACT_ATOMS: atom_id res chain seq x y z
N MET A 1 6.47 -20.78 14.70
CA MET A 1 7.72 -20.66 15.49
C MET A 1 8.06 -19.19 15.79
N LEU A 2 8.15 -18.31 14.78
CA LEU A 2 8.48 -16.88 15.00
C LEU A 2 7.47 -16.15 15.90
N LEU A 3 6.17 -16.40 15.74
CA LEU A 3 5.11 -15.75 16.54
C LEU A 3 5.25 -16.06 18.04
N PHE A 4 5.54 -17.32 18.38
CA PHE A 4 5.81 -17.73 19.76
C PHE A 4 7.13 -17.18 20.28
N LEU A 5 8.15 -17.07 19.43
CA LEU A 5 9.42 -16.43 19.79
C LEU A 5 9.21 -14.96 20.14
N THR A 6 8.50 -14.20 19.29
CA THR A 6 8.22 -12.78 19.52
C THR A 6 7.38 -12.57 20.78
N ALA A 7 6.32 -13.36 20.97
CA ALA A 7 5.50 -13.29 22.18
C ALA A 7 6.29 -13.67 23.45
N GLY A 8 7.10 -14.72 23.38
CA GLY A 8 7.95 -15.15 24.49
C GLY A 8 9.03 -14.13 24.86
N LEU A 9 9.67 -13.51 23.87
CA LEU A 9 10.62 -12.42 24.10
C LEU A 9 9.94 -11.21 24.75
N GLY A 10 8.72 -10.87 24.33
CA GLY A 10 7.92 -9.82 24.96
C GLY A 10 7.62 -10.11 26.44
N GLN A 11 7.27 -11.37 26.77
CA GLN A 11 7.05 -11.78 28.16
C GLN A 11 8.32 -11.70 29.00
N LEU A 12 9.46 -12.17 28.47
CA LEU A 12 10.75 -12.10 29.15
C LEU A 12 11.18 -10.66 29.40
N LEU A 13 11.01 -9.78 28.41
CA LEU A 13 11.32 -8.36 28.53
C LEU A 13 10.46 -7.69 29.60
N ASN A 14 9.16 -7.98 29.62
CA ASN A 14 8.25 -7.47 30.64
C ASN A 14 8.68 -7.91 32.06
N ASN A 15 9.02 -9.19 32.23
CA ASN A 15 9.50 -9.72 33.51
C ASN A 15 10.81 -9.06 33.94
N TYR A 16 11.74 -8.86 33.01
CA TYR A 16 12.99 -8.16 33.27
C TYR A 16 12.74 -6.73 33.74
N CYS A 17 11.91 -5.95 33.04
CA CYS A 17 11.56 -4.57 33.42
C CYS A 17 10.94 -4.49 34.83
N LEU A 18 10.06 -5.44 35.18
CA LEU A 18 9.47 -5.53 36.51
C LEU A 18 10.52 -5.80 37.59
N GLN A 19 11.47 -6.70 37.33
CA GLN A 19 12.54 -7.03 38.28
C GLN A 19 13.56 -5.88 38.42
N SER A 20 13.98 -5.29 37.30
CA SER A 20 15.00 -4.23 37.26
C SER A 20 14.44 -2.84 37.57
N HIS A 21 13.15 -2.73 37.91
CA HIS A 21 12.45 -1.46 38.16
C HIS A 21 12.67 -0.44 37.02
N SER A 22 12.83 -0.94 35.81
CA SER A 22 13.13 -0.14 34.62
C SER A 22 11.87 0.07 33.81
N ALA A 23 11.58 1.32 33.43
CA ALA A 23 10.46 1.64 32.55
C ALA A 23 10.85 1.39 31.09
N LEU A 24 10.01 0.69 30.35
CA LEU A 24 10.14 0.58 28.90
C LEU A 24 9.56 1.85 28.27
N ILE A 25 10.43 2.76 27.84
CA ILE A 25 10.02 4.02 27.23
C ILE A 25 9.77 3.76 25.75
N HIS A 26 8.50 3.83 25.35
CA HIS A 26 8.11 3.79 23.93
C HIS A 26 8.41 5.12 23.25
N ARG A 27 8.83 5.05 21.98
CA ARG A 27 8.91 6.23 21.12
C ARG A 27 7.50 6.85 20.99
N PRO A 28 7.36 8.17 21.05
CA PRO A 28 6.06 8.81 20.86
C PRO A 28 5.49 8.50 19.47
N TYR A 29 4.16 8.45 19.38
CA TYR A 29 3.49 8.25 18.11
C TYR A 29 3.71 9.43 17.17
N VAL A 30 3.96 9.11 15.91
CA VAL A 30 3.97 10.07 14.81
C VAL A 30 2.52 10.35 14.41
N SER A 31 2.23 11.63 14.17
CA SER A 31 0.96 12.05 13.58
C SER A 31 1.18 12.36 12.11
N PHE A 32 0.29 11.86 11.25
CA PHE A 32 0.26 12.25 9.86
C PHE A 32 -0.22 13.70 9.75
N ILE A 33 0.65 14.56 9.23
CA ILE A 33 0.35 15.96 8.94
C ILE A 33 -0.27 16.08 7.54
N HIS A 34 -0.98 17.19 7.28
CA HIS A 34 -1.53 17.50 5.95
C HIS A 34 -2.52 16.48 5.36
N LEU A 35 -3.27 15.73 6.20
CA LEU A 35 -4.25 14.73 5.72
C LEU A 35 -5.29 15.28 4.74
N LYS A 36 -5.65 16.56 4.83
CA LYS A 36 -6.60 17.23 3.93
C LYS A 36 -6.05 17.41 2.51
N GLU A 37 -4.74 17.34 2.34
CA GLU A 37 -4.09 17.49 1.04
C GLU A 37 -4.00 16.13 0.31
N LEU A 38 -4.31 15.03 1.02
CA LEU A 38 -4.35 13.67 0.47
C LEU A 38 -5.66 13.34 -0.28
N HIS A 39 -6.53 14.31 -0.56
CA HIS A 39 -7.76 14.15 -1.34
C HIS A 39 -7.49 13.94 -2.86
N ILE A 40 -6.51 13.11 -3.20
CA ILE A 40 -6.15 12.72 -4.58
C ILE A 40 -7.21 11.78 -5.15
N PHE A 41 -7.73 10.88 -4.31
CA PHE A 41 -8.78 9.93 -4.64
C PHE A 41 -10.06 10.32 -3.92
N PRO A 42 -11.24 10.13 -4.54
CA PRO A 42 -12.49 10.31 -3.82
C PRO A 42 -12.70 9.19 -2.80
N ASP A 43 -13.69 9.40 -1.96
CA ASP A 43 -14.04 8.45 -0.92
C ASP A 43 -14.58 7.14 -1.49
N LEU A 44 -14.04 6.03 -0.98
CA LEU A 44 -14.51 4.69 -1.32
C LEU A 44 -15.90 4.44 -0.72
N ASN A 45 -16.87 4.22 -1.60
CA ASN A 45 -18.23 3.83 -1.24
C ASN A 45 -18.42 2.30 -1.35
N GLN A 46 -19.57 1.79 -0.90
CA GLN A 46 -19.83 0.35 -0.91
C GLN A 46 -19.82 -0.26 -2.32
N GLU A 47 -20.26 0.47 -3.34
CA GLU A 47 -20.26 0.01 -4.74
C GLU A 47 -18.83 -0.21 -5.25
N LEU A 48 -17.93 0.74 -5.00
CA LEU A 48 -16.51 0.65 -5.35
C LEU A 48 -15.80 -0.47 -4.59
N LEU A 49 -16.15 -0.69 -3.32
CA LEU A 49 -15.56 -1.77 -2.53
C LEU A 49 -16.02 -3.15 -3.02
N SER A 50 -17.31 -3.31 -3.34
CA SER A 50 -17.81 -4.56 -3.95
C SER A 50 -17.14 -4.85 -5.29
N LEU A 51 -16.91 -3.82 -6.10
CA LEU A 51 -16.18 -3.97 -7.34
C LEU A 51 -14.70 -4.33 -7.12
N ALA A 52 -14.07 -3.74 -6.11
CA ALA A 52 -12.68 -4.06 -5.75
C ALA A 52 -12.53 -5.55 -5.42
N GLU A 53 -13.48 -6.15 -4.71
CA GLU A 53 -13.50 -7.59 -4.41
C GLU A 53 -13.55 -8.42 -5.71
N GLU A 54 -14.38 -8.03 -6.68
CA GLU A 54 -14.45 -8.70 -7.99
C GLU A 54 -13.12 -8.57 -8.75
N LEU A 55 -12.54 -7.36 -8.81
CA LEU A 55 -11.27 -7.09 -9.50
C LEU A 55 -10.13 -7.91 -8.91
N VAL A 56 -10.06 -8.04 -7.59
CA VAL A 56 -9.03 -8.86 -6.90
C VAL A 56 -9.06 -10.30 -7.40
N THR A 57 -10.23 -10.87 -7.66
CA THR A 57 -10.35 -12.26 -8.11
C THR A 57 -9.96 -12.48 -9.58
N LYS A 58 -10.09 -11.44 -10.41
CA LYS A 58 -9.86 -11.50 -11.86
C LYS A 58 -8.49 -10.97 -12.28
N SER A 59 -7.85 -10.15 -11.46
CA SER A 59 -6.65 -9.43 -11.84
C SER A 59 -5.42 -10.33 -11.95
N ASN A 60 -4.66 -10.17 -13.05
CA ASN A 60 -3.42 -10.92 -13.31
C ASN A 60 -2.23 -10.47 -12.46
N ILE A 61 -2.33 -9.30 -11.82
CA ILE A 61 -1.29 -8.81 -10.91
C ILE A 61 -1.52 -9.30 -9.47
N VAL A 62 -2.63 -9.98 -9.19
CA VAL A 62 -2.92 -10.61 -7.91
C VAL A 62 -2.51 -12.07 -7.93
N LEU A 63 -1.62 -12.46 -7.01
CA LEU A 63 -1.30 -13.87 -6.81
C LEU A 63 -2.50 -14.60 -6.21
N LYS A 64 -2.91 -15.73 -6.79
CA LYS A 64 -4.09 -16.50 -6.34
C LYS A 64 -4.06 -16.86 -4.85
N THR A 65 -2.88 -17.18 -4.32
CA THR A 65 -2.67 -17.51 -2.90
C THR A 65 -2.86 -16.30 -1.98
N MET A 66 -2.81 -15.08 -2.53
CA MET A 66 -2.89 -13.83 -1.80
C MET A 66 -4.28 -13.19 -1.81
N ILE A 67 -5.22 -13.70 -2.62
CA ILE A 67 -6.61 -13.23 -2.69
C ILE A 67 -7.24 -13.07 -1.29
N PRO A 68 -7.12 -14.03 -0.34
CA PRO A 68 -7.74 -13.87 0.98
C PRO A 68 -7.27 -12.62 1.75
N PHE A 69 -6.02 -12.21 1.57
CA PHE A 69 -5.46 -11.03 2.25
C PHE A 69 -5.95 -9.72 1.62
N TRP A 70 -6.12 -9.70 0.29
CA TRP A 70 -6.78 -8.59 -0.39
C TRP A 70 -8.21 -8.39 0.09
N ILE A 71 -9.00 -9.47 0.14
CA ILE A 71 -10.38 -9.42 0.64
C ILE A 71 -10.39 -8.97 2.11
N ALA A 72 -9.52 -9.51 2.95
CA ALA A 72 -9.41 -9.10 4.34
C ALA A 72 -9.05 -7.61 4.51
N ALA A 73 -8.22 -7.05 3.62
CA ALA A 73 -7.93 -5.62 3.63
C ALA A 73 -9.17 -4.78 3.31
N ILE A 74 -9.92 -5.14 2.26
CA ILE A 74 -11.17 -4.48 1.85
C ILE A 74 -12.21 -4.56 2.97
N THR A 75 -12.42 -5.75 3.56
CA THR A 75 -13.33 -5.96 4.69
C THR A 75 -12.91 -5.14 5.92
N SER A 76 -11.61 -5.02 6.19
CA SER A 76 -11.11 -4.21 7.29
C SER A 76 -11.43 -2.73 7.08
N PHE A 77 -11.32 -2.23 5.84
CA PHE A 77 -11.73 -0.86 5.50
C PHE A 77 -13.24 -0.64 5.73
N GLN A 78 -14.09 -1.57 5.27
CA GLN A 78 -15.55 -1.52 5.48
C GLN A 78 -15.92 -1.47 6.97
N GLN A 79 -15.15 -2.15 7.81
CA GLN A 79 -15.34 -2.21 9.27
C GLN A 79 -14.69 -1.03 10.02
N ALA A 80 -14.21 -0.01 9.31
CA ALA A 80 -13.45 1.11 9.87
C ALA A 80 -12.16 0.72 10.62
N ARG A 81 -11.63 -0.49 10.37
CA ARG A 81 -10.33 -0.95 10.86
C ARG A 81 -9.24 -0.53 9.88
N TYR A 82 -8.97 0.78 9.83
CA TYR A 82 -8.10 1.39 8.82
C TYR A 82 -6.63 0.95 8.92
N ALA A 83 -6.11 0.78 10.14
CA ALA A 83 -4.76 0.25 10.33
C ALA A 83 -4.64 -1.17 9.75
N ASP A 84 -5.58 -2.05 10.09
CA ASP A 84 -5.61 -3.44 9.61
C ASP A 84 -5.72 -3.50 8.09
N CYS A 85 -6.54 -2.64 7.49
CA CYS A 85 -6.61 -2.48 6.03
C CYS A 85 -5.23 -2.21 5.44
N VAL A 86 -4.53 -1.18 5.90
CA VAL A 86 -3.24 -0.77 5.33
C VAL A 86 -2.15 -1.81 5.60
N ILE A 87 -2.11 -2.40 6.79
CA ILE A 87 -1.17 -3.46 7.15
C ILE A 87 -1.32 -4.67 6.23
N LEU A 88 -2.57 -5.09 5.96
CA LEU A 88 -2.84 -6.21 5.06
C LEU A 88 -2.57 -5.84 3.61
N LEU A 89 -2.88 -4.61 3.20
CA LEU A 89 -2.78 -4.12 1.82
C LEU A 89 -1.34 -3.86 1.35
N LEU A 90 -0.47 -3.32 2.21
CA LEU A 90 0.90 -2.95 1.83
C LEU A 90 1.68 -4.11 1.18
N PRO A 91 1.73 -5.33 1.78
CA PRO A 91 2.36 -6.48 1.13
C PRO A 91 1.70 -6.87 -0.19
N GLN A 92 0.40 -6.64 -0.34
CA GLN A 92 -0.32 -6.97 -1.55
C GLN A 92 -0.02 -6.02 -2.70
N LEU A 93 0.02 -4.73 -2.39
CA LEU A 93 0.44 -3.69 -3.33
C LEU A 93 1.87 -3.97 -3.81
N GLU A 94 2.77 -4.26 -2.87
CA GLU A 94 4.15 -4.63 -3.21
C GLU A 94 4.19 -5.89 -4.08
N GLY A 95 3.45 -6.95 -3.70
CA GLY A 95 3.35 -8.17 -4.50
C GLY A 95 2.90 -7.92 -5.94
N GLY A 96 1.84 -7.12 -6.13
CA GLY A 96 1.33 -6.76 -7.45
C GLY A 96 2.34 -5.94 -8.28
N LEU A 97 3.04 -5.01 -7.64
CA LEU A 97 4.11 -4.24 -8.28
C LEU A 97 5.30 -5.14 -8.67
N ARG A 98 5.62 -6.18 -7.89
CA ARG A 98 6.67 -7.16 -8.25
C ARG A 98 6.24 -8.02 -9.44
N VAL A 99 4.97 -8.42 -9.51
CA VAL A 99 4.42 -9.11 -10.69
C VAL A 99 4.57 -8.22 -11.93
N LEU A 100 4.15 -6.96 -11.86
CA LEU A 100 4.32 -5.99 -12.95
C LEU A 100 5.80 -5.81 -13.32
N PHE A 101 6.67 -5.58 -12.33
CA PHE A 101 8.11 -5.40 -12.50
C PHE A 101 8.72 -6.56 -13.30
N THR A 102 8.44 -7.80 -12.89
CA THR A 102 9.03 -8.98 -13.54
C THR A 102 8.51 -9.18 -14.95
N ALA A 103 7.25 -8.83 -15.21
CA ALA A 103 6.65 -8.89 -16.54
C ALA A 103 7.29 -7.86 -17.50
N VAL A 104 7.35 -6.59 -17.09
CA VAL A 104 7.81 -5.50 -17.96
C VAL A 104 9.33 -5.52 -18.17
N ASN A 105 10.09 -5.99 -17.18
CA ASN A 105 11.55 -6.15 -17.27
C ASN A 105 11.95 -7.57 -17.72
N LYS A 106 11.01 -8.44 -18.11
CA LYS A 106 11.26 -9.81 -18.61
C LYS A 106 12.16 -10.65 -17.69
N CYS A 107 11.97 -10.55 -16.38
CA CYS A 107 12.80 -11.22 -15.37
C CYS A 107 11.96 -12.01 -14.34
N PRO A 108 11.23 -13.07 -14.75
CA PRO A 108 10.31 -13.81 -13.88
C PRO A 108 10.96 -14.43 -12.63
N SER A 109 12.26 -14.78 -12.72
CA SER A 109 13.02 -15.33 -11.59
C SER A 109 13.18 -14.36 -10.42
N ARG A 110 12.98 -13.05 -10.63
CA ARG A 110 13.17 -12.01 -9.61
C ARG A 110 11.92 -11.68 -8.80
N LEU A 111 10.82 -12.41 -8.93
CA LEU A 111 9.56 -12.09 -8.25
C LEU A 111 9.73 -11.89 -6.73
N MET A 112 10.60 -12.68 -6.09
CA MET A 112 10.84 -12.58 -4.64
C MET A 112 11.88 -11.52 -4.24
N THR A 113 12.69 -11.04 -5.19
CA THR A 113 13.84 -10.16 -4.96
C THR A 113 13.79 -8.89 -5.81
N ALA A 114 12.61 -8.53 -6.31
CA ALA A 114 12.43 -7.38 -7.18
C ALA A 114 12.51 -6.08 -6.36
N GLU A 115 13.44 -5.21 -6.73
CA GLU A 115 13.60 -3.88 -6.16
C GLU A 115 12.76 -2.89 -6.99
N ILE A 116 11.46 -2.83 -6.70
CA ILE A 116 10.45 -2.11 -7.49
C ILE A 116 10.81 -0.64 -7.76
N LEU A 117 11.43 0.02 -6.77
CA LEU A 117 11.80 1.44 -6.83
C LEU A 117 13.24 1.69 -7.30
N ALA A 118 13.99 0.66 -7.69
CA ALA A 118 15.34 0.83 -8.21
C ALA A 118 15.33 1.50 -9.59
N LYS A 119 16.30 2.38 -9.86
CA LYS A 119 16.45 3.05 -11.16
C LYS A 119 16.93 2.10 -12.25
N GLN A 120 17.82 1.20 -11.89
CA GLN A 120 18.45 0.22 -12.80
C GLN A 120 18.34 -1.19 -12.23
N LEU A 121 18.38 -2.15 -13.13
CA LEU A 121 18.50 -3.57 -12.85
C LEU A 121 19.97 -3.91 -12.56
N ASN A 122 20.23 -5.13 -12.07
CA ASN A 122 21.58 -5.57 -11.71
C ASN A 122 22.55 -5.66 -12.92
N ASN A 123 22.00 -5.72 -14.13
CA ASN A 123 22.72 -5.69 -15.40
C ASN A 123 22.80 -4.27 -16.01
N GLU A 124 22.59 -3.23 -15.19
CA GLU A 124 22.62 -1.81 -15.56
C GLU A 124 21.51 -1.35 -16.52
N GLU A 125 20.64 -2.27 -16.97
CA GLU A 125 19.46 -1.95 -17.76
C GLU A 125 18.47 -1.08 -16.97
N MET A 126 17.79 -0.16 -17.65
CA MET A 126 16.81 0.72 -17.03
C MET A 126 15.57 -0.08 -16.60
N ASN A 127 15.12 0.15 -15.36
CA ASN A 127 13.85 -0.39 -14.88
C ASN A 127 12.69 0.21 -15.69
N GLN A 128 11.91 -0.65 -16.35
CA GLN A 128 10.77 -0.25 -17.19
C GLN A 128 9.49 0.01 -16.40
N LEU A 129 9.43 -0.39 -15.14
CA LEU A 129 8.23 -0.23 -14.32
C LEU A 129 7.79 1.23 -14.16
N PRO A 130 8.69 2.21 -13.86
CA PRO A 130 8.30 3.61 -13.76
C PRO A 130 7.66 4.16 -15.05
N ILE A 131 8.14 3.71 -16.22
CA ILE A 131 7.60 4.12 -17.52
C ILE A 131 6.18 3.55 -17.69
N VAL A 132 5.97 2.29 -17.32
CA VAL A 132 4.66 1.62 -17.44
C VAL A 132 3.64 2.17 -16.44
N LEU A 133 4.06 2.51 -15.22
CA LEU A 133 3.20 3.11 -14.21
C LEU A 133 2.90 4.59 -14.52
N GLY A 134 3.84 5.30 -15.14
CA GLY A 134 3.74 6.73 -15.37
C GLY A 134 4.12 7.55 -14.13
N GLU A 135 4.41 8.83 -14.36
CA GLU A 135 4.97 9.75 -13.37
C GLU A 135 4.13 9.83 -12.10
N SER A 136 2.82 10.06 -12.22
CA SER A 136 1.93 10.29 -11.09
C SER A 136 1.77 9.10 -10.16
N ALA A 137 1.71 7.89 -10.73
CA ALA A 137 1.66 6.67 -9.93
C ALA A 137 2.99 6.43 -9.22
N MET A 138 4.11 6.80 -9.85
CA MET A 138 5.42 6.74 -9.24
C MET A 138 5.60 7.79 -8.15
N GLU A 139 5.12 9.02 -8.34
CA GLU A 139 5.11 10.07 -7.32
C GLU A 139 4.32 9.61 -6.09
N PHE A 140 3.11 9.09 -6.28
CA PHE A 140 2.32 8.54 -5.17
C PHE A 140 3.11 7.45 -4.39
N LEU A 141 3.72 6.51 -5.10
CA LEU A 141 4.53 5.45 -4.48
C LEU A 141 5.75 5.99 -3.73
N TRP A 142 6.45 6.96 -4.31
CA TRP A 142 7.59 7.58 -3.66
C TRP A 142 7.18 8.37 -2.42
N ASP A 143 6.11 9.16 -2.49
CA ASP A 143 5.66 9.99 -1.37
C ASP A 143 5.14 9.13 -0.22
N PHE A 144 4.25 8.17 -0.50
CA PHE A 144 3.64 7.35 0.54
C PHE A 144 4.58 6.31 1.15
N LEU A 145 5.59 5.83 0.41
CA LEU A 145 6.41 4.70 0.85
C LEU A 145 7.89 5.04 1.11
N ASN A 146 8.43 6.15 0.61
CA ASN A 146 9.88 6.37 0.61
C ASN A 146 10.35 7.79 0.95
N HIS A 147 9.63 8.84 0.55
CA HIS A 147 10.08 10.23 0.69
C HIS A 147 10.25 10.60 2.16
N GLN A 148 11.39 11.21 2.55
CA GLN A 148 11.71 11.47 3.96
C GLN A 148 10.67 12.38 4.65
N GLU A 149 10.20 13.40 3.94
CA GLU A 149 9.14 14.32 4.40
C GLU A 149 7.72 13.84 4.05
N GLY A 150 7.60 12.71 3.34
CA GLY A 150 6.31 12.14 2.97
C GLY A 150 5.70 11.28 4.08
N PRO A 151 4.47 10.76 3.90
CA PRO A 151 3.80 9.95 4.91
C PRO A 151 4.56 8.69 5.36
N ARG A 152 5.45 8.11 4.52
CA ARG A 152 6.26 6.90 4.83
C ARG A 152 5.50 5.83 5.61
N VAL A 153 4.26 5.56 5.19
CA VAL A 153 3.26 4.82 5.97
C VAL A 153 3.80 3.44 6.38
N ARG A 154 4.52 2.78 5.46
CA ARG A 154 5.15 1.48 5.70
C ARG A 154 6.17 1.55 6.84
N ASP A 155 7.06 2.53 6.80
CA ASP A 155 8.19 2.62 7.73
C ASP A 155 7.65 2.90 9.15
N HIS A 156 6.76 3.88 9.31
CA HIS A 156 6.15 4.19 10.59
C HIS A 156 5.29 3.04 11.16
N LEU A 157 4.55 2.31 10.32
CA LEU A 157 3.82 1.10 10.73
C LEU A 157 4.79 0.02 11.22
N SER A 158 5.88 -0.22 10.49
CA SER A 158 6.87 -1.25 10.83
C SER A 158 7.65 -0.95 12.11
N HIS A 159 7.82 0.33 12.44
CA HIS A 159 8.48 0.79 13.67
C HIS A 159 7.53 0.89 14.87
N GLY A 160 6.23 0.62 14.70
CA GLY A 160 5.24 0.78 15.77
C GLY A 160 5.04 2.23 16.20
N GLU A 161 5.34 3.18 15.32
CA GLU A 161 5.26 4.63 15.59
C GLU A 161 3.85 5.19 15.34
N ILE A 162 2.88 4.34 14.99
CA ILE A 162 1.50 4.76 14.72
C ILE A 162 0.54 4.13 15.73
N ASN A 163 -0.38 4.95 16.24
CA ASN A 163 -1.49 4.47 17.03
C ASN A 163 -2.51 3.75 16.14
N LEU A 164 -2.52 2.42 16.19
CA LEU A 164 -3.41 1.59 15.36
C LEU A 164 -4.90 1.86 15.62
N ASN A 165 -5.27 2.26 16.84
CA ASN A 165 -6.66 2.56 17.20
C ASN A 165 -7.15 3.90 16.62
N HIS A 166 -6.24 4.79 16.24
CA HIS A 166 -6.53 6.13 15.71
C HIS A 166 -5.86 6.34 14.35
N PHE A 167 -5.77 5.27 13.55
CA PHE A 167 -5.16 5.34 12.23
C PHE A 167 -6.05 6.18 11.28
N PRO A 168 -5.51 7.16 10.54
CA PRO A 168 -6.31 8.04 9.70
C PRO A 168 -7.02 7.31 8.57
N ARG A 169 -8.32 7.59 8.41
CA ARG A 169 -9.13 7.07 7.29
C ARG A 169 -8.57 7.50 5.95
N GLU A 170 -8.06 8.73 5.85
CA GLU A 170 -7.56 9.37 4.63
C GLU A 170 -6.38 8.60 4.04
N ILE A 171 -5.48 8.11 4.90
CA ILE A 171 -4.33 7.28 4.49
C ILE A 171 -4.83 5.94 3.95
N ALA A 172 -5.76 5.29 4.67
CA ALA A 172 -6.30 4.01 4.23
C ALA A 172 -7.10 4.15 2.91
N ASN A 173 -7.88 5.22 2.77
CA ASN A 173 -8.65 5.52 1.56
C ASN A 173 -7.70 5.74 0.38
N SER A 174 -6.66 6.56 0.56
CA SER A 174 -5.68 6.83 -0.51
C SER A 174 -4.95 5.56 -0.96
N MET A 175 -4.46 4.76 -0.01
CA MET A 175 -3.75 3.51 -0.31
C MET A 175 -4.64 2.48 -1.00
N LEU A 176 -5.87 2.29 -0.52
CA LEU A 176 -6.82 1.34 -1.10
C LEU A 176 -7.30 1.81 -2.48
N SER A 177 -7.63 3.09 -2.63
CA SER A 177 -8.01 3.67 -3.93
C SER A 177 -6.90 3.58 -4.96
N PHE A 178 -5.66 3.86 -4.58
CA PHE A 178 -4.50 3.67 -5.45
C PHE A 178 -4.36 2.21 -5.88
N SER A 179 -4.48 1.28 -4.93
CA SER A 179 -4.38 -0.16 -5.22
C SER A 179 -5.48 -0.63 -6.17
N ILE A 180 -6.74 -0.20 -5.96
CA ILE A 180 -7.86 -0.49 -6.85
C ILE A 180 -7.62 0.10 -8.25
N THR A 181 -7.07 1.32 -8.32
CA THR A 181 -6.73 1.97 -9.60
C THR A 181 -5.71 1.16 -10.39
N LEU A 182 -4.69 0.60 -9.73
CA LEU A 182 -3.73 -0.31 -10.37
C LEU A 182 -4.39 -1.61 -10.82
N LEU A 183 -5.25 -2.21 -9.99
CA LEU A 183 -5.99 -3.42 -10.35
C LEU A 183 -6.86 -3.18 -11.59
N CYS A 184 -7.59 -2.06 -11.65
CA CYS A 184 -8.37 -1.67 -12.82
C CYS A 184 -7.48 -1.52 -14.06
N ARG A 185 -6.37 -0.79 -13.94
CA ARG A 185 -5.47 -0.48 -15.06
C ARG A 185 -4.82 -1.71 -15.68
N PHE A 186 -4.49 -2.70 -14.85
CA PHE A 186 -3.72 -3.88 -15.26
C PHE A 186 -4.53 -5.18 -15.28
N SER A 187 -5.86 -5.10 -15.17
CA SER A 187 -6.73 -6.24 -15.47
C SER A 187 -6.98 -6.32 -16.97
N GLN A 188 -6.79 -7.51 -17.56
CA GLN A 188 -6.77 -7.72 -19.02
C GLN A 188 -8.15 -7.75 -19.69
N ASP A 189 -9.24 -7.65 -18.93
CA ASP A 189 -10.59 -7.64 -19.50
C ASP A 189 -11.07 -6.21 -19.72
N ASP A 190 -11.48 -5.93 -20.96
CA ASP A 190 -12.13 -4.70 -21.39
C ASP A 190 -13.20 -4.27 -20.36
N LEU A 191 -12.87 -3.23 -19.59
CA LEU A 191 -13.72 -2.52 -18.64
C LEU A 191 -14.99 -1.91 -19.29
N THR A 192 -15.26 -2.21 -20.56
CA THR A 192 -16.41 -1.76 -21.34
C THR A 192 -17.72 -2.46 -20.96
N SER A 193 -17.66 -3.60 -20.26
CA SER A 193 -18.85 -4.38 -19.85
C SER A 193 -19.27 -4.20 -18.39
N ILE A 194 -18.34 -3.83 -17.51
CA ILE A 194 -18.66 -3.29 -16.18
C ILE A 194 -19.22 -1.90 -16.44
N LYS A 195 -20.33 -1.51 -15.81
CA LYS A 195 -20.91 -0.15 -15.95
C LYS A 195 -19.94 0.89 -15.38
N VAL A 196 -18.85 1.17 -16.11
CA VAL A 196 -17.90 2.26 -15.91
C VAL A 196 -18.58 3.52 -16.40
N ARG A 197 -19.68 3.91 -15.75
CA ARG A 197 -20.15 5.30 -15.75
C ARG A 197 -19.62 6.06 -14.54
N ASN A 198 -19.10 5.37 -13.52
CA ASN A 198 -18.71 5.98 -12.23
C ASN A 198 -17.32 5.59 -11.70
N ILE A 199 -16.48 4.84 -12.43
CA ILE A 199 -15.04 4.75 -12.13
C ILE A 199 -14.40 5.59 -13.20
N PRO A 200 -14.37 6.91 -13.02
CA PRO A 200 -14.15 7.73 -14.16
C PRO A 200 -12.70 7.49 -14.58
N THR A 201 -12.52 7.19 -15.87
CA THR A 201 -11.31 7.42 -16.66
C THR A 201 -10.61 8.74 -16.29
N PHE A 202 -11.34 9.66 -15.66
CA PHE A 202 -10.88 10.80 -14.89
C PHE A 202 -9.83 10.49 -13.80
N TRP A 203 -9.88 9.43 -13.00
CA TRP A 203 -8.87 9.16 -11.95
C TRP A 203 -7.49 8.82 -12.54
N MET A 204 -7.46 8.23 -13.74
CA MET A 204 -6.22 8.00 -14.49
C MET A 204 -5.74 9.29 -15.19
N ALA A 205 -6.63 10.26 -15.46
CA ALA A 205 -6.32 11.50 -16.17
C ALA A 205 -6.03 12.71 -15.26
N THR A 206 -6.56 12.76 -14.03
CA THR A 206 -6.35 13.87 -13.06
C THR A 206 -5.12 13.72 -12.20
N CYS A 207 -4.34 12.68 -12.43
CA CYS A 207 -3.02 12.47 -11.84
C CYS A 207 -1.95 13.50 -12.33
N LEU A 208 -2.34 14.57 -13.04
CA LEU A 208 -1.47 15.65 -13.53
C LEU A 208 -2.07 17.03 -13.17
N PRO A 209 -1.25 18.06 -12.89
CA PRO A 209 -0.16 18.13 -11.92
C PRO A 209 -0.38 19.33 -10.99
N HIS A 210 -0.24 19.16 -9.68
CA HIS A 210 0.30 20.22 -8.81
C HIS A 210 1.20 19.50 -7.81
N SER A 211 2.46 19.37 -8.21
CA SER A 211 3.65 19.28 -7.35
C SER A 211 3.31 19.22 -5.85
N LEU A 212 3.28 18.01 -5.28
CA LEU A 212 3.32 17.80 -3.83
C LEU A 212 4.64 18.32 -3.21
N LYS A 213 5.61 18.76 -4.03
CA LYS A 213 6.86 19.41 -3.59
C LYS A 213 6.67 20.75 -2.87
N ASN A 214 5.46 21.32 -2.84
CA ASN A 214 5.18 22.58 -2.14
C ASN A 214 4.42 22.39 -0.81
N TYR A 215 4.19 21.14 -0.40
CA TYR A 215 3.25 20.80 0.68
C TYR A 215 3.85 19.93 1.79
N PHE A 216 5.16 19.66 1.72
CA PHE A 216 5.96 19.03 2.78
C PHE A 216 7.24 19.84 3.00
#